data_AF-A0A811MDW4-F1
#
_entry.id   AF-A0A811MDW4-F1
#
_cell.length_a   1.000
_cell.length_b   1.000
_cell.length_c   1.000
_cell.angle_alpha   90.00
_cell.angle_beta   90.00
_cell.angle_gamma   90.00
#
_symmetry.space_group_name_H-M   'P 1'
#
loop_
_entity.id
_entity.type
_entity.pdbx_description
1 polymer ?
#
loop_
_entity_poly.entity_id
_entity_poly.type
_entity_poly.pdbx_seq_one_letter_code
_entity_poly.pdbx_strand_id
1 'polypeptide(L)'
;MVWATPPPPPGMTTATASSGTGNATTQLLENGNLVLRVPGAGVVWKSFDYPTDTLLPGMKFSIDFQTGLDRRITSWRTTGDPSPGDYTFRLDPRGSPELFLYRRSARTYGSGPWNGYQFTGVPNLKSNNLLTFRFVATCNEAYYSYDVVDSAAASLTRFVLNSSGQIKWLMWIDMTRS
;
A
#
# COMPACT_ATOMS: atom_id res chain seq x y z
N MET A 1 3.19 8.36 -15.69
CA MET A 1 3.47 7.08 -15.02
C MET A 1 4.97 6.95 -14.90
N VAL A 2 5.55 7.32 -13.76
CA VAL A 2 6.99 7.22 -13.51
C VAL A 2 7.14 6.42 -12.22
N TRP A 3 7.52 5.16 -12.34
CA TRP A 3 7.90 4.34 -11.21
C TRP A 3 9.40 4.53 -11.00
N ALA A 4 9.83 4.96 -9.81
CA ALA A 4 11.20 4.79 -9.36
C ALA A 4 11.20 3.59 -8.42
N THR A 5 11.93 2.53 -8.75
CA THR A 5 12.10 1.39 -7.84
C THR A 5 12.99 1.83 -6.67
N PRO A 6 12.56 1.71 -5.41
CA PRO A 6 13.47 1.87 -4.29
C PRO A 6 14.58 0.79 -4.38
N PRO A 7 15.81 1.10 -3.94
CA PRO A 7 16.89 0.13 -3.92
C PRO A 7 16.51 -1.07 -3.06
N PRO A 8 16.94 -2.30 -3.43
CA PRO A 8 16.68 -3.49 -2.64
C PRO A 8 17.25 -3.33 -1.21
N PRO A 9 16.60 -3.90 -0.18
CA PRO A 9 17.10 -3.85 1.19
C PRO A 9 18.54 -4.40 1.29
N PRO A 10 19.39 -3.83 2.17
CA PRO A 10 20.72 -4.40 2.43
C PRO A 10 20.57 -5.82 2.99
N GLY A 11 21.11 -6.82 2.29
CA GLY A 11 21.03 -8.23 2.69
C GLY A 11 20.48 -9.20 1.62
N MET A 12 20.06 -8.72 0.45
CA MET A 12 19.85 -9.60 -0.70
C MET A 12 21.21 -10.07 -1.24
N THR A 13 21.71 -11.18 -0.70
CA THR A 13 22.71 -11.99 -1.38
C THR A 13 22.14 -12.40 -2.73
N THR A 14 22.84 -12.07 -3.81
CA THR A 14 22.66 -12.69 -5.12
C THR A 14 22.92 -14.19 -4.96
N ALA A 15 21.88 -14.96 -4.66
CA ALA A 15 21.94 -16.40 -4.70
C ALA A 15 22.01 -16.80 -6.18
N THR A 16 23.20 -17.11 -6.67
CA THR A 16 23.36 -17.82 -7.94
C THR A 16 22.85 -19.24 -7.72
N ALA A 17 21.56 -19.46 -7.90
CA ALA A 17 20.98 -20.80 -7.92
C ALA A 17 21.33 -21.45 -9.27
N SER A 18 22.47 -22.14 -9.32
CA SER A 18 22.82 -23.03 -10.43
C SER A 18 22.09 -24.36 -10.26
N SER A 19 20.91 -24.50 -10.86
CA SER A 19 20.36 -25.71 -11.51
C SER A 19 18.84 -25.62 -11.64
N GLY A 20 18.39 -25.04 -12.76
CA GLY A 20 16.98 -24.95 -13.14
C GLY A 20 16.85 -24.04 -14.35
N THR A 21 16.70 -24.62 -15.54
CA THR A 21 16.64 -23.97 -16.85
C THR A 21 15.37 -23.14 -17.05
N GLY A 22 15.25 -22.01 -16.36
CA GLY A 22 14.22 -21.02 -16.66
C GLY A 22 14.66 -19.62 -16.25
N ASN A 23 14.45 -18.65 -17.13
CA ASN A 23 14.76 -17.25 -16.85
C ASN A 23 13.73 -16.69 -15.86
N ALA A 24 14.19 -15.88 -14.89
CA ALA A 24 13.29 -15.11 -14.04
C ALA A 24 12.46 -14.14 -14.90
N THR A 25 11.18 -13.97 -14.55
CA THR A 25 10.25 -13.13 -15.31
C THR A 25 9.62 -12.06 -14.44
N THR A 26 9.46 -10.87 -15.01
CA THR A 26 8.71 -9.77 -14.42
C THR A 26 7.33 -9.68 -15.06
N GLN A 27 6.27 -9.60 -14.26
CA GLN A 27 4.90 -9.54 -14.74
C GLN A 27 4.13 -8.43 -14.04
N LEU A 28 3.49 -7.54 -14.80
CA LEU A 28 2.52 -6.59 -14.26
C LEU A 28 1.15 -7.27 -14.23
N LEU A 29 0.56 -7.41 -13.04
CA LEU A 29 -0.78 -7.97 -12.86
C LEU A 29 -1.86 -6.90 -13.14
N GLU A 30 -3.09 -7.34 -13.41
CA GLU A 30 -4.22 -6.44 -13.72
C GLU A 30 -4.53 -5.44 -12.60
N ASN A 31 -4.25 -5.80 -11.34
CA ASN A 31 -4.39 -4.90 -10.20
C ASN A 31 -3.25 -3.88 -10.06
N GLY A 32 -2.27 -3.86 -10.97
CA GLY A 32 -1.11 -2.96 -10.93
C GLY A 32 0.07 -3.46 -10.10
N ASN A 33 0.00 -4.67 -9.54
CA ASN A 33 1.12 -5.26 -8.80
C ASN A 33 2.15 -5.83 -9.79
N LEU A 34 3.37 -5.30 -9.75
CA LEU A 34 4.50 -5.83 -10.51
C LEU A 34 5.17 -6.92 -9.69
N VAL A 35 5.27 -8.13 -10.24
CA VAL A 35 5.83 -9.29 -9.53
C VAL A 35 7.05 -9.85 -10.24
N LEU A 36 8.05 -10.28 -9.47
CA LEU A 36 9.19 -11.04 -9.95
C LEU A 36 8.97 -12.52 -9.65
N ARG A 37 9.02 -13.35 -10.68
CA ARG A 37 8.85 -14.81 -10.59
C ARG A 37 10.15 -15.50 -10.95
N VAL A 38 10.55 -16.45 -10.10
CA VAL A 38 11.73 -17.30 -10.31
C VAL A 38 11.25 -18.75 -10.41
N PRO A 39 11.65 -19.49 -11.46
CA PRO A 39 11.33 -20.92 -11.59
C PRO A 39 11.76 -21.70 -10.34
N GLY A 40 10.90 -22.58 -9.84
CA GLY A 40 11.13 -23.35 -8.61
C GLY A 40 10.85 -22.60 -7.30
N ALA A 41 11.00 -21.27 -7.25
CA ALA A 41 10.76 -20.46 -6.04
C ALA A 41 9.42 -19.70 -6.05
N GLY A 42 8.80 -19.54 -7.21
CA GLY A 42 7.53 -18.81 -7.33
C GLY A 42 7.72 -17.28 -7.32
N VAL A 43 6.82 -16.55 -6.65
CA VAL A 43 6.91 -15.09 -6.54
C VAL A 43 7.87 -14.73 -5.41
N VAL A 44 8.97 -14.06 -5.75
CA VAL A 44 10.02 -13.68 -4.79
C VAL A 44 10.00 -12.18 -4.44
N TRP A 45 9.30 -11.36 -5.22
CA TRP A 45 9.13 -9.93 -4.96
C TRP A 45 7.82 -9.41 -5.56
N LYS A 46 7.22 -8.41 -4.90
CA LYS A 46 5.99 -7.74 -5.33
C LYS A 46 6.10 -6.24 -5.08
N SER A 47 5.68 -5.40 -6.03
CA SER A 47 5.72 -3.95 -5.84
C SER A 47 4.77 -3.47 -4.74
N PHE A 48 3.67 -4.20 -4.51
CA PHE A 48 2.71 -3.89 -3.45
C PHE A 48 3.29 -4.03 -2.03
N ASP A 49 4.43 -4.71 -1.88
CA ASP A 49 5.16 -4.78 -0.61
C ASP A 49 6.00 -3.50 -0.34
N TYR A 50 6.20 -2.66 -1.38
CA TYR A 50 7.00 -1.44 -1.33
C TYR A 50 6.25 -0.25 -1.95
N PRO A 51 5.11 0.17 -1.36
CA PRO A 51 4.37 1.36 -1.79
C PRO A 51 5.21 2.64 -1.80
N THR A 52 4.85 3.56 -2.70
CA THR A 52 5.37 4.95 -2.72
C THR A 52 4.41 5.88 -1.97
N ASP A 53 3.80 6.86 -2.64
CA ASP A 53 2.84 7.82 -2.06
C ASP A 53 1.39 7.37 -2.17
N THR A 54 1.15 6.25 -2.86
CA THR A 54 -0.18 5.82 -3.32
C THR A 54 -0.54 4.45 -2.75
N LEU A 55 -1.78 4.32 -2.28
CA LEU A 55 -2.43 3.05 -1.99
C LEU A 55 -3.50 2.78 -3.05
N LEU A 56 -3.38 1.64 -3.74
CA LEU A 56 -4.34 1.13 -4.73
C LEU A 56 -5.25 0.07 -4.12
N PRO A 57 -6.38 -0.29 -4.76
CA PRO A 57 -7.22 -1.40 -4.31
C PRO A 57 -6.40 -2.69 -4.21
N GLY A 58 -6.61 -3.46 -3.15
CA GLY A 58 -5.88 -4.70 -2.86
C GLY A 58 -4.49 -4.51 -2.23
N MET A 59 -3.98 -3.27 -2.14
CA MET A 59 -2.80 -2.97 -1.33
C MET A 59 -3.14 -2.96 0.15
N LYS A 60 -2.10 -3.10 0.98
CA LYS A 60 -2.23 -3.15 2.44
C LYS A 60 -1.39 -2.05 3.08
N PHE A 61 -1.95 -1.38 4.08
CA PHE A 61 -1.14 -0.88 5.19
C PHE A 61 -0.94 -2.04 6.14
N SER A 62 0.30 -2.51 6.32
CA SER A 62 0.52 -3.68 7.15
C SER A 62 1.86 -3.70 7.85
N ILE A 63 1.94 -4.55 8.87
CA ILE A 63 3.19 -4.96 9.46
C ILE A 63 3.22 -6.48 9.49
N ASP A 64 4.24 -7.03 8.84
CA ASP A 64 4.55 -8.45 8.91
C ASP A 64 5.42 -8.70 10.15
N PHE A 65 4.91 -9.49 11.10
CA PHE A 65 5.56 -9.72 12.39
C PHE A 65 6.74 -10.69 12.29
N GLN A 66 6.85 -11.47 11.21
CA GLN A 66 7.95 -12.41 11.01
C GLN A 66 9.17 -11.72 10.39
N THR A 67 8.93 -10.87 9.40
CA THR A 67 9.97 -10.18 8.63
C THR A 67 10.23 -8.75 9.09
N GLY A 68 9.30 -8.16 9.84
CA GLY A 68 9.33 -6.74 10.23
C GLY A 68 8.96 -5.78 9.10
N LEU A 69 8.46 -6.28 7.97
CA LEU A 69 8.13 -5.45 6.82
C LEU A 69 6.91 -4.55 7.11
N ASP A 70 7.16 -3.24 7.25
CA ASP A 70 6.17 -2.17 7.41
C ASP A 70 5.74 -1.62 6.04
N ARG A 71 4.57 -2.04 5.57
CA ARG A 71 3.95 -1.54 4.34
C ARG A 71 3.21 -0.24 4.66
N ARG A 72 3.80 0.88 4.23
CA ARG A 72 3.35 2.25 4.50
C ARG A 72 3.55 3.14 3.29
N ILE A 73 2.71 4.15 3.11
CA ILE A 73 2.95 5.15 2.07
C ILE A 73 3.81 6.30 2.60
N THR A 74 4.66 6.82 1.74
CA THR A 74 5.54 7.97 1.99
C THR A 74 5.26 9.02 0.91
N SER A 75 5.02 10.27 1.33
CA SER A 75 4.78 11.34 0.37
C SER A 75 5.96 11.52 -0.57
N TRP A 76 5.72 12.07 -1.75
CA TRP A 76 6.80 12.68 -2.52
C TRP A 76 7.37 13.90 -1.78
N ARG A 77 8.62 14.24 -2.07
CA ARG A 77 9.29 15.44 -1.51
C ARG A 77 8.59 16.70 -1.98
N THR A 78 8.29 16.78 -3.27
CA THR A 78 7.50 17.86 -3.87
C THR A 78 6.63 17.30 -4.99
N THR A 79 5.74 18.11 -5.56
CA THR A 79 4.91 17.70 -6.69
C THR A 79 5.72 17.30 -7.94
N GLY A 80 6.94 17.84 -8.09
CA GLY A 80 7.84 17.54 -9.20
C GLY A 80 9.00 16.60 -8.86
N ASP A 81 9.14 16.19 -7.59
CA ASP A 81 10.24 15.35 -7.13
C ASP A 81 9.68 14.11 -6.40
N PRO A 82 9.69 12.93 -7.06
CA PRO A 82 9.14 11.70 -6.50
C PRO A 82 10.03 11.04 -5.45
N SER A 83 11.17 11.65 -5.08
CA SER A 83 11.98 11.17 -3.97
C SER A 83 11.19 11.17 -2.65
N PRO A 84 11.53 10.30 -1.68
CA PRO A 84 10.83 10.25 -0.40
C PRO A 84 10.81 11.61 0.30
N GLY A 85 9.60 12.06 0.66
CA GLY A 85 9.32 13.29 1.38
C GLY A 85 9.26 13.10 2.89
N ASP A 86 8.77 14.13 3.57
CA ASP A 86 8.77 14.19 5.05
C ASP A 86 7.57 13.45 5.69
N TYR A 87 6.54 13.08 4.93
CA TYR A 87 5.32 12.51 5.49
C TYR A 87 5.21 11.01 5.24
N THR A 88 4.83 10.26 6.26
CA THR A 88 4.54 8.82 6.14
C THR A 88 3.21 8.49 6.81
N PHE A 89 2.42 7.64 6.19
CA PHE A 89 1.16 7.15 6.73
C PHE A 89 1.21 5.62 6.86
N ARG A 90 0.95 5.12 8.07
CA ARG A 90 1.14 3.70 8.41
C ARG A 90 0.18 3.21 9.47
N LEU A 91 0.02 1.90 9.54
CA LEU A 91 -0.74 1.20 10.57
C LEU A 91 0.12 0.98 11.82
N ASP A 92 -0.47 1.21 12.99
CA ASP A 92 0.04 0.71 14.26
C ASP A 92 -0.98 -0.28 14.83
N PRO A 93 -0.68 -1.58 14.88
CA PRO A 93 -1.63 -2.58 15.37
C PRO A 93 -1.58 -2.76 16.89
N ARG A 94 -0.70 -2.04 17.62
CA ARG A 94 -0.49 -2.28 19.05
C ARG A 94 -1.66 -1.77 19.89
N GLY A 95 -2.14 -2.60 20.80
CA GLY A 95 -3.29 -2.26 21.65
C GLY A 95 -4.56 -2.16 20.82
N SER A 96 -4.94 -0.94 20.42
CA SER A 96 -6.06 -0.70 19.52
C SER A 96 -5.55 -0.24 18.15
N PRO A 97 -5.79 -1.00 17.08
CA PRO A 97 -5.25 -0.68 15.76
C PRO A 97 -5.67 0.72 15.28
N GLU A 98 -4.71 1.52 14.85
CA GLU A 98 -4.93 2.90 14.40
C GLU A 98 -3.97 3.25 13.25
N LEU A 99 -4.41 4.09 12.31
CA LEU A 99 -3.55 4.65 11.28
C LEU A 99 -3.00 6.00 11.73
N PHE A 100 -1.70 6.20 11.53
CA PHE A 100 -1.00 7.41 11.94
C PHE A 100 -0.31 8.08 10.78
N LEU A 101 -0.45 9.41 10.74
CA LEU A 101 0.38 10.26 9.92
C LEU A 101 1.54 10.79 10.76
N TYR A 102 2.73 10.63 10.22
CA TYR A 102 3.95 11.21 10.77
C TYR A 102 4.50 12.25 9.81
N ARG A 103 5.03 13.34 10.37
CA ARG A 103 6.00 14.20 9.71
C ARG A 103 7.36 13.89 10.33
N ARG A 104 8.22 13.23 9.57
CA ARG A 104 9.48 12.63 10.06
C ARG A 104 9.18 11.67 11.23
N SER A 105 9.63 12.00 12.44
CA SER A 105 9.39 11.21 13.65
C SER A 105 8.17 11.68 14.46
N ALA A 106 7.61 12.86 14.16
CA ALA A 106 6.52 13.43 14.93
C ALA A 106 5.16 12.97 14.37
N ARG A 107 4.33 12.36 15.22
CA ARG A 107 2.93 12.05 14.88
C ARG A 107 2.14 13.35 14.77
N THR A 108 1.51 13.59 13.62
CA THR A 108 0.72 14.81 13.35
C THR A 108 -0.78 14.55 13.31
N TYR A 109 -1.17 13.30 13.05
CA TYR A 109 -2.57 12.89 13.00
C TYR A 109 -2.73 11.41 13.37
N GLY A 110 -3.90 11.05 13.91
CA GLY A 110 -4.31 9.66 14.10
C GLY A 110 -5.78 9.47 13.71
N SER A 111 -6.07 8.32 13.11
CA SER A 111 -7.41 7.99 12.62
C SER A 111 -8.41 7.69 13.73
N GLY A 112 -7.99 7.61 14.98
CA GLY A 112 -8.72 6.92 16.04
C GLY A 112 -8.71 5.40 15.84
N PRO A 113 -8.99 4.64 16.91
CA PRO A 113 -8.96 3.18 16.88
C PRO A 113 -9.96 2.57 15.90
N TRP A 114 -9.63 1.38 15.38
CA TRP A 114 -10.55 0.54 14.61
C TRP A 114 -11.62 -0.06 15.53
N ASN A 115 -12.89 0.20 15.23
CA ASN A 115 -14.01 -0.28 16.05
C ASN A 115 -14.71 -1.54 15.49
N GLY A 116 -14.11 -2.22 14.51
CA GLY A 116 -14.73 -3.34 13.80
C GLY A 116 -15.37 -2.93 12.46
N TYR A 117 -15.72 -1.66 12.29
CA TYR A 117 -16.43 -1.16 11.11
C TYR A 117 -15.70 -0.01 10.41
N GLN A 118 -15.06 0.87 11.18
CA GLN A 118 -14.35 2.06 10.70
C GLN A 118 -13.32 2.51 11.75
N PHE A 119 -12.43 3.43 11.35
CA PHE A 119 -11.63 4.19 12.32
C PHE A 119 -12.45 5.35 12.89
N THR A 120 -12.47 5.51 14.22
CA THR A 120 -13.42 6.43 14.89
C THR A 120 -13.21 7.92 14.58
N GLY A 121 -12.00 8.33 14.24
CA GLY A 121 -11.63 9.68 13.86
C GLY A 121 -11.84 10.02 12.37
N VAL A 122 -12.27 9.04 11.55
CA VAL A 122 -12.68 9.23 10.14
C VAL A 122 -13.99 8.49 9.86
N PRO A 123 -15.11 8.92 10.49
CA PRO A 123 -16.39 8.19 10.39
C PRO A 123 -16.99 8.16 8.97
N ASN A 124 -16.51 9.00 8.06
CA ASN A 124 -16.93 9.01 6.66
C ASN A 124 -16.17 7.99 5.79
N LEU A 125 -15.06 7.43 6.28
CA LEU A 125 -14.25 6.43 5.58
C LEU A 125 -14.65 5.02 6.03
N LYS A 126 -15.81 4.57 5.54
CA LYS A 126 -16.40 3.26 5.83
C LYS A 126 -16.88 2.57 4.56
N SER A 127 -17.05 1.26 4.63
CA SER A 127 -17.50 0.46 3.49
C SER A 127 -18.86 0.96 2.97
N ASN A 128 -19.01 0.97 1.65
CA ASN A 128 -20.20 1.45 0.94
C ASN A 128 -20.33 0.72 -0.41
N ASN A 129 -21.22 1.18 -1.28
CA ASN A 129 -21.50 0.54 -2.58
C ASN A 129 -20.32 0.63 -3.59
N LEU A 130 -19.26 1.37 -3.27
CA LEU A 130 -18.07 1.52 -4.11
C LEU A 130 -16.85 0.80 -3.53
N LEU A 131 -16.60 0.97 -2.22
CA LEU A 131 -15.41 0.48 -1.56
C LEU A 131 -15.74 -0.41 -0.37
N THR A 132 -14.95 -1.46 -0.19
CA THR A 132 -14.91 -2.26 1.03
C THR A 132 -13.61 -2.01 1.75
N PHE A 133 -13.68 -1.72 3.04
CA PHE A 133 -12.52 -1.61 3.93
C PHE A 133 -12.51 -2.76 4.92
N ARG A 134 -11.32 -3.26 5.24
CA ARG A 134 -11.16 -4.30 6.24
C ARG A 134 -9.87 -4.12 7.02
N PHE A 135 -9.96 -4.48 8.29
CA PHE A 135 -8.80 -4.69 9.15
C PHE A 135 -8.73 -6.18 9.51
N VAL A 136 -7.54 -6.75 9.41
CA VAL A 136 -7.27 -8.16 9.77
C VAL A 136 -6.01 -8.20 10.62
N ALA A 137 -6.08 -8.91 11.73
CA ALA A 137 -4.92 -9.18 12.58
C ALA A 137 -4.80 -10.69 12.80
N THR A 138 -3.60 -11.20 12.57
CA THR A 138 -3.22 -12.60 12.78
C THR A 138 -1.93 -12.66 13.61
N CYS A 139 -1.45 -13.85 13.94
CA CYS A 139 -0.13 -14.01 14.56
C CYS A 139 1.04 -13.61 13.65
N ASN A 140 0.83 -13.56 12.33
CA ASN A 140 1.91 -13.32 11.35
C ASN A 140 1.89 -11.91 10.77
N GLU A 141 0.71 -11.32 10.57
CA GLU A 141 0.55 -9.99 9.98
C GLU A 141 -0.68 -9.31 10.57
N ALA A 142 -0.60 -7.98 10.74
CA ALA A 142 -1.76 -7.12 10.89
C ALA A 142 -1.82 -6.13 9.73
N TYR A 143 -3.00 -5.97 9.12
CA TYR A 143 -3.18 -5.09 7.99
C TYR A 143 -4.55 -4.42 7.92
N TYR A 144 -4.55 -3.23 7.32
CA TYR A 144 -5.73 -2.55 6.82
C TYR A 144 -5.65 -2.50 5.29
N SER A 145 -6.73 -2.86 4.61
CA SER A 145 -6.82 -2.78 3.15
C SER A 145 -8.15 -2.22 2.72
N TYR A 146 -8.21 -1.79 1.46
CA TYR A 146 -9.45 -1.49 0.80
C TYR A 146 -9.48 -2.15 -0.58
N ASP A 147 -10.68 -2.46 -1.03
CA ASP A 147 -10.96 -3.08 -2.32
C ASP A 147 -12.16 -2.38 -2.96
N VAL A 148 -12.25 -2.40 -4.29
CA VAL A 148 -13.43 -1.92 -5.03
C VAL A 148 -14.47 -3.04 -5.04
N VAL A 149 -15.73 -2.71 -4.78
CA VAL A 149 -16.83 -3.69 -4.86
C VAL A 149 -17.00 -4.15 -6.31
N ASP A 150 -17.30 -5.42 -6.55
CA ASP A 150 -17.41 -6.01 -7.90
C ASP A 150 -18.33 -5.21 -8.84
N SER A 151 -19.45 -4.69 -8.34
CA SER A 151 -20.38 -3.84 -9.09
C SER A 151 -19.78 -2.51 -9.57
N ALA A 152 -18.66 -2.10 -8.98
CA ALA A 152 -17.93 -0.88 -9.29
C ALA A 152 -16.52 -1.17 -9.84
N ALA A 153 -16.20 -2.41 -10.25
CA ALA A 153 -14.84 -2.83 -10.62
C ALA A 153 -14.17 -2.00 -11.74
N ALA A 154 -14.96 -1.34 -12.60
CA ALA A 154 -14.45 -0.42 -13.61
C ALA A 154 -13.96 0.94 -13.03
N SER A 155 -14.25 1.23 -11.77
CA SER A 155 -13.91 2.50 -11.13
C SER A 155 -12.43 2.58 -10.79
N LEU A 156 -11.72 3.50 -11.42
CA LEU A 156 -10.33 3.79 -11.08
C LEU A 156 -10.27 4.70 -9.85
N THR A 157 -9.72 4.19 -8.76
CA THR A 157 -9.64 4.92 -7.50
C THR A 157 -8.36 4.62 -6.73
N ARG A 158 -7.85 5.64 -6.01
CA ARG A 158 -6.63 5.54 -5.19
C ARG A 158 -6.67 6.48 -4.00
N PHE A 159 -5.93 6.12 -2.95
CA PHE A 159 -5.53 7.06 -1.91
C PHE A 159 -4.11 7.55 -2.17
N VAL A 160 -3.86 8.85 -2.02
CA VAL A 160 -2.55 9.45 -2.24
C VAL A 160 -2.18 10.33 -1.05
N LEU A 161 -0.98 10.15 -0.51
CA LEU A 161 -0.37 11.04 0.47
C LEU A 161 0.49 12.08 -0.26
N ASN A 162 0.00 13.32 -0.34
CA ASN A 162 0.72 14.37 -1.06
C ASN A 162 1.88 14.97 -0.22
N SER A 163 2.73 15.78 -0.87
CA SER A 163 3.88 16.44 -0.27
C SER A 163 3.53 17.45 0.85
N SER A 164 2.26 17.86 0.97
CA SER A 164 1.78 18.70 2.08
C SER A 164 1.26 17.92 3.28
N GLY A 165 1.36 16.58 3.27
CA GLY A 165 0.94 15.73 4.37
C GLY A 165 -0.57 15.49 4.42
N GLN A 166 -1.26 15.60 3.29
CA GLN A 166 -2.70 15.32 3.17
C GLN A 166 -2.93 14.00 2.45
N ILE A 167 -3.80 13.17 3.01
CA ILE A 167 -4.30 11.97 2.34
C ILE A 167 -5.54 12.37 1.55
N LYS A 168 -5.53 12.09 0.25
CA LYS A 168 -6.64 12.35 -0.65
C LYS A 168 -7.16 11.05 -1.23
N TRP A 169 -8.46 10.84 -1.14
CA TRP A 169 -9.17 9.84 -1.92
C TRP A 169 -9.50 10.42 -3.29
N LEU A 170 -8.99 9.81 -4.36
CA LEU A 170 -9.21 10.23 -5.73
C LEU A 170 -9.96 9.14 -6.47
N MET A 171 -10.97 9.54 -7.25
CA MET A 171 -11.73 8.66 -8.13
C MET A 171 -11.79 9.29 -9.51
N TRP A 172 -11.52 8.49 -10.54
CA TRP A 172 -11.70 8.91 -11.92
C TRP A 172 -13.17 8.84 -12.28
N ILE A 173 -13.68 9.90 -12.90
CA ILE A 173 -15.05 9.96 -13.40
C ILE A 173 -14.94 10.16 -14.91
N ASP A 174 -15.30 9.13 -15.67
CA ASP A 174 -15.49 9.27 -17.10
C ASP A 174 -16.80 10.02 -17.33
N MET A 175 -16.67 11.30 -17.71
CA MET A 175 -17.80 12.03 -18.28
C MET A 175 -17.97 11.57 -19.72
N THR A 176 -18.66 10.46 -19.95
CA THR A 176 -19.29 10.24 -21.25
C THR A 176 -20.33 11.36 -21.42
N ARG A 177 -20.04 12.29 -22.34
CA ARG A 177 -20.96 13.37 -22.72
C ARG A 177 -22.30 12.73 -23.14
N SER A 178 -23.37 13.35 -22.63
CA SER A 178 -24.78 13.15 -23.00
C SER A 178 -25.00 13.00 -24.50
#